data_AF-A0A251XEI9-F1
#
_entry.id   AF-A0A251XEI9-F1
#
_cell.length_a   1.000
_cell.length_b   1.000
_cell.length_c   1.000
_cell.angle_alpha   90.00
_cell.angle_beta   90.00
_cell.angle_gamma   90.00
#
_symmetry.space_group_name_H-M   'P 1'
#
loop_
_entity.id
_entity.type
_entity.pdbx_description
1 polymer ?
#
loop_
_entity_poly.entity_id
_entity_poly.type
_entity_poly.pdbx_seq_one_letter_code
_entity_poly.pdbx_strand_id
1 'polypeptide(L)'
;MRRGRAVRACGPRRSALLRAVGARIGGAVLVLWAVATVTFLAVRLIPGDPAQAILGGPGSQAPPEAVAAVRAEYGLDQPLLVQYLAQLGRLAQGDLGRSYALREDVVAVLARQLPGTLLLAVLALAVAWILALASPSSPRARAGSPRRSARASRSWRPRCRTSGSAWC
;
A
#
# COMPACT_ATOMS: atom_id res chain seq x y z
N MET A 1 -48.48 -23.81 -7.16
CA MET A 1 -47.19 -24.28 -6.60
C MET A 1 -46.04 -23.36 -7.03
N ARG A 2 -45.63 -22.41 -6.18
CA ARG A 2 -44.55 -21.44 -6.42
C ARG A 2 -43.26 -21.97 -5.77
N ARG A 3 -42.30 -22.48 -6.56
CA ARG A 3 -41.00 -22.91 -6.02
C ARG A 3 -40.19 -21.68 -5.59
N GLY A 4 -40.10 -21.46 -4.28
CA GLY A 4 -39.22 -20.45 -3.68
C GLY A 4 -37.77 -20.74 -4.04
N ARG A 5 -37.09 -19.79 -4.67
CA ARG A 5 -35.64 -19.85 -4.89
C ARG A 5 -34.97 -19.49 -3.58
N ALA A 6 -34.40 -20.47 -2.90
CA ALA A 6 -33.52 -20.25 -1.77
C ALA A 6 -32.27 -19.49 -2.26
N VAL A 7 -32.18 -18.20 -1.93
CA VAL A 7 -30.95 -17.42 -2.09
C VAL A 7 -30.02 -17.90 -0.99
N ARG A 8 -29.14 -18.85 -1.31
CA ARG A 8 -28.09 -19.28 -0.38
C ARG A 8 -27.06 -18.14 -0.31
N ALA A 9 -27.17 -17.31 0.72
CA ALA A 9 -26.09 -16.41 1.13
C ALA A 9 -24.94 -17.29 1.68
N CYS A 10 -23.95 -17.58 0.84
CA CYS A 10 -22.67 -18.10 1.33
C CYS A 10 -21.94 -16.94 2.01
N GLY A 11 -22.00 -16.87 3.34
CA GLY A 11 -21.12 -16.01 4.12
C GLY A 11 -19.65 -16.40 3.88
N PRO A 12 -18.71 -15.43 3.85
CA PRO A 12 -17.31 -15.74 3.63
C PRO A 12 -16.81 -16.68 4.72
N ARG A 13 -16.32 -17.87 4.32
CA ARG A 13 -15.67 -18.82 5.24
C ARG A 13 -14.54 -18.09 5.97
N ARG A 14 -14.39 -18.29 7.28
CA ARG A 14 -13.30 -17.69 8.09
C ARG A 14 -11.92 -17.88 7.46
N SER A 15 -11.70 -19.00 6.75
CA SER A 15 -10.49 -19.27 5.97
C SER A 15 -10.29 -18.33 4.77
N ALA A 16 -11.36 -17.87 4.12
CA ALA A 16 -11.29 -16.87 3.06
C ALA A 16 -10.91 -15.49 3.61
N LEU A 17 -11.39 -15.14 4.82
CA LEU A 17 -11.02 -13.89 5.49
C LEU A 17 -9.55 -13.91 5.94
N LEU A 18 -9.10 -14.96 6.63
CA LEU A 18 -7.70 -15.08 7.07
C LEU A 18 -6.73 -15.06 5.88
N ARG A 19 -7.07 -15.74 4.79
CA ARG A 19 -6.26 -15.74 3.57
C ARG A 19 -6.26 -14.38 2.86
N ALA A 20 -7.39 -13.67 2.86
CA ALA A 20 -7.47 -12.32 2.30
C ALA A 20 -6.65 -11.32 3.13
N VAL A 21 -6.74 -11.38 4.47
CA VAL A 21 -5.94 -10.53 5.36
C VAL A 21 -4.45 -10.84 5.23
N GLY A 22 -4.07 -12.12 5.22
CA GLY A 22 -2.68 -12.53 5.01
C GLY A 22 -2.13 -12.06 3.65
N ALA A 23 -2.91 -12.18 2.57
CA ALA A 23 -2.53 -11.68 1.26
C ALA A 23 -2.39 -10.14 1.23
N ARG A 24 -3.23 -9.41 1.97
CA ARG A 24 -3.13 -7.95 2.08
C ARG A 24 -1.91 -7.52 2.90
N ILE A 25 -1.63 -8.17 4.02
CA ILE A 25 -0.45 -7.89 4.85
C ILE A 25 0.82 -8.23 4.06
N GLY A 26 0.88 -9.39 3.42
CA GLY A 26 2.01 -9.76 2.58
C GLY A 26 2.24 -8.77 1.43
N GLY A 27 1.16 -8.33 0.77
CA GLY A 27 1.23 -7.28 -0.23
C GLY A 27 1.74 -5.95 0.33
N ALA A 28 1.28 -5.53 1.50
CA ALA A 28 1.73 -4.31 2.15
C ALA A 28 3.23 -4.36 2.52
N VAL A 29 3.69 -5.47 3.09
CA VAL A 29 5.11 -5.69 3.41
C VAL A 29 5.96 -5.66 2.14
N LEU A 30 5.51 -6.29 1.06
CA LEU A 30 6.24 -6.30 -0.22
C LEU A 30 6.32 -4.89 -0.82
N VAL A 31 5.25 -4.11 -0.74
CA VAL A 31 5.25 -2.70 -1.18
C VAL A 31 6.20 -1.86 -0.33
N LEU A 32 6.15 -1.98 1.00
CA LEU A 32 7.07 -1.27 1.89
C LEU A 32 8.53 -1.63 1.59
N TRP A 33 8.82 -2.91 1.40
CA TRP A 33 10.15 -3.39 1.05
C TRP A 33 10.61 -2.86 -0.32
N ALA A 34 9.73 -2.87 -1.33
CA ALA A 34 10.02 -2.34 -2.65
C ALA A 34 10.32 -0.83 -2.59
N VAL A 35 9.47 -0.06 -1.89
CA VAL A 35 9.68 1.38 -1.70
C VAL A 35 10.99 1.65 -0.97
N ALA A 36 11.27 0.96 0.14
CA ALA A 36 12.52 1.12 0.89
C ALA A 36 13.75 0.85 0.01
N THR A 37 13.69 -0.20 -0.81
CA THR A 37 14.76 -0.56 -1.74
C THR A 37 14.94 0.49 -2.84
N VAL A 38 13.84 0.94 -3.44
CA VAL A 38 13.86 1.99 -4.47
C VAL A 38 14.40 3.30 -3.90
N THR A 39 13.97 3.72 -2.71
CA THR A 39 14.48 4.94 -2.05
C THR A 39 15.97 4.82 -1.73
N PHE A 40 16.43 3.67 -1.23
CA PHE A 40 17.84 3.43 -0.96
C PHE A 40 18.70 3.52 -2.24
N LEU A 41 18.23 2.91 -3.33
CA LEU A 41 18.88 3.02 -4.64
C LEU A 41 18.84 4.44 -5.18
N ALA A 42 17.72 5.15 -5.05
CA ALA A 42 17.57 6.53 -5.49
C ALA A 42 18.56 7.46 -4.79
N VAL A 43 18.74 7.32 -3.47
CA VAL A 43 19.72 8.11 -2.71
C VAL A 43 21.16 7.83 -3.17
N ARG A 44 21.46 6.61 -3.60
CA ARG A 44 22.79 6.22 -4.11
C ARG A 44 23.04 6.55 -5.58
N LEU A 45 21.98 6.72 -6.35
CA LEU A 45 22.06 7.17 -7.74
C LEU A 45 22.31 8.67 -7.83
N ILE A 46 22.06 9.43 -6.75
CA ILE A 46 22.42 10.84 -6.68
C ILE A 46 23.96 10.92 -6.69
N PRO A 47 24.57 11.56 -7.71
CA PRO A 47 26.01 11.77 -7.74
C PRO A 47 26.37 12.77 -6.64
N GLY A 48 27.01 12.29 -5.58
CA GLY A 48 27.40 13.08 -4.42
C GLY A 48 27.59 12.18 -3.20
N ASP A 49 28.55 12.51 -2.35
CA ASP A 49 28.71 11.81 -1.08
C ASP A 49 27.55 12.18 -0.14
N PRO A 50 26.78 11.22 0.40
CA PRO A 50 25.72 11.51 1.36
C PRO A 50 26.22 12.36 2.54
N ALA A 51 27.48 12.20 2.95
CA ALA A 51 28.07 13.03 3.99
C ALA A 51 28.18 14.51 3.57
N GLN A 52 28.47 14.79 2.31
CA GLN A 52 28.46 16.16 1.78
C GLN A 52 27.04 16.72 1.65
N ALA A 53 26.06 15.88 1.30
CA ALA A 53 24.66 16.29 1.29
C ALA A 53 24.16 16.71 2.69
N ILE A 54 24.57 15.98 3.73
CA ILE A 54 24.28 16.31 5.14
C ILE A 54 24.94 17.63 5.57
N LEU A 55 26.12 17.95 5.02
CA LEU A 55 26.90 19.13 5.37
C LEU A 55 26.51 20.40 4.56
N GLY A 56 25.53 20.31 3.66
CA GLY A 56 25.01 21.46 2.90
C GLY A 56 25.13 21.34 1.38
N GLY A 57 25.47 20.15 0.86
CA GLY A 57 25.49 19.86 -0.57
C GLY A 57 26.84 20.12 -1.26
N PRO A 58 26.93 19.85 -2.58
CA PRO A 58 28.13 20.08 -3.38
C PRO A 58 28.36 21.60 -3.49
N GLY A 59 29.22 22.13 -2.62
CA GLY A 59 29.48 23.58 -2.50
C GLY A 59 29.55 24.07 -1.05
N SER A 60 29.09 23.28 -0.08
CA SER A 60 29.47 23.51 1.32
C SER A 60 30.97 23.30 1.46
N GLN A 61 31.71 24.33 1.89
CA GLN A 61 33.15 24.23 2.20
C GLN A 61 33.35 23.47 3.51
N ALA A 62 32.66 22.34 3.67
CA ALA A 62 32.80 21.53 4.86
C ALA A 62 34.20 20.94 4.87
N PRO A 63 35.00 21.18 5.93
CA PRO A 63 36.35 20.69 6.00
C PRO A 63 36.37 19.16 5.86
N PRO A 64 37.38 18.58 5.19
CA PRO A 64 37.45 17.15 4.93
C PRO A 64 37.43 16.31 6.22
N GLU A 65 37.95 16.84 7.35
CA GLU A 65 37.80 16.19 8.65
C GLU A 65 36.33 16.06 9.11
N ALA A 66 35.47 17.05 8.83
CA ALA A 66 34.06 17.00 9.19
C ALA A 66 33.30 15.99 8.31
N VAL A 67 33.65 15.88 7.04
CA VAL A 67 33.07 14.87 6.13
C VAL A 67 33.44 13.46 6.61
N ALA A 68 34.70 13.23 6.98
CA ALA A 68 35.15 11.94 7.50
C ALA A 68 34.50 11.57 8.84
N ALA A 69 34.34 12.53 9.75
CA ALA A 69 33.62 12.31 11.00
C ALA A 69 32.16 11.91 10.77
N VAL A 70 31.47 12.60 9.84
CA VAL A 70 30.08 12.27 9.45
C VAL A 70 30.02 10.89 8.78
N ARG A 71 30.97 10.53 7.92
CA ARG A 71 30.97 9.18 7.32
C ARG A 71 31.10 8.06 8.35
N ALA A 72 31.96 8.25 9.34
CA ALA A 72 32.14 7.30 10.43
C ALA A 72 30.90 7.23 11.33
N GLU A 73 30.33 8.37 11.70
CA GLU A 73 29.15 8.47 12.58
C GLU A 73 27.90 7.83 11.94
N TYR A 74 27.70 8.03 10.63
CA TYR A 74 26.57 7.45 9.90
C TYR A 74 26.85 6.06 9.31
N GLY A 75 28.06 5.52 9.49
CA GLY A 75 28.46 4.22 8.95
C GLY A 75 28.46 4.16 7.42
N LEU A 76 28.67 5.29 6.76
CA LEU A 76 28.73 5.40 5.29
C LEU A 76 29.95 4.68 4.70
N ASP A 77 30.96 4.39 5.53
CA ASP A 77 32.15 3.60 5.18
C ASP A 77 31.91 2.08 5.15
N GLN A 78 30.72 1.61 5.55
CA GLN A 78 30.41 0.17 5.59
C GLN A 78 29.96 -0.37 4.22
N PRO A 79 30.13 -1.68 3.95
CA PRO A 79 29.67 -2.29 2.71
C PRO A 79 28.17 -2.08 2.48
N LEU A 80 27.80 -1.94 1.21
CA LEU A 80 26.44 -1.59 0.76
C LEU A 80 25.33 -2.44 1.39
N LEU A 81 25.62 -3.73 1.57
CA LEU A 81 24.67 -4.70 2.13
C LEU A 81 24.39 -4.43 3.62
N VAL A 82 25.41 -4.04 4.39
CA VAL A 82 25.26 -3.75 5.83
C VAL A 82 24.44 -2.48 6.02
N GLN A 83 24.68 -1.44 5.20
CA GLN A 83 23.86 -0.23 5.23
C GLN A 83 22.39 -0.53 4.94
N TYR A 84 22.11 -1.37 3.95
CA TYR A 84 20.76 -1.78 3.59
C TYR A 84 20.08 -2.61 4.69
N LEU A 85 20.78 -3.59 5.27
CA LEU A 85 20.25 -4.42 6.36
C LEU A 85 20.00 -3.60 7.64
N ALA A 86 20.90 -2.67 7.98
CA ALA A 86 20.71 -1.74 9.08
C ALA A 86 19.48 -0.84 8.86
N GLN A 87 19.27 -0.38 7.62
CA GLN A 87 18.07 0.36 7.26
C GLN A 87 16.82 -0.50 7.37
N LEU A 88 16.81 -1.73 6.85
CA LEU A 88 15.68 -2.65 7.02
C LEU A 88 15.37 -2.95 8.48
N GLY A 89 16.40 -3.14 9.32
CA GLY A 89 16.24 -3.39 10.75
C GLY A 89 15.55 -2.23 11.47
N ARG A 90 15.96 -1.00 11.17
CA ARG A 90 15.30 0.22 11.67
C ARG A 90 13.85 0.32 11.19
N LEU A 91 13.60 0.08 9.90
CA LEU A 91 12.23 0.05 9.37
C LEU A 91 11.35 -1.00 10.06
N ALA A 92 11.91 -2.18 10.37
CA ALA A 92 11.18 -3.24 11.08
C ALA A 92 10.85 -2.88 12.54
N GLN A 93 11.66 -2.03 13.16
CA GLN A 93 11.41 -1.49 14.51
C GLN A 93 10.43 -0.31 14.51
N GLY A 94 9.94 0.13 13.34
CA GLY A 94 9.11 1.31 13.20
C GLY A 94 9.88 2.63 13.22
N ASP A 95 11.22 2.56 13.21
CA ASP A 95 12.08 3.73 13.06
C ASP A 95 12.26 4.05 11.57
N LEU A 96 11.52 5.06 11.11
CA LEU A 96 11.61 5.58 9.75
C LEU A 96 12.95 6.29 9.45
N GLY A 97 13.81 6.41 10.46
CA GLY A 97 15.12 7.05 10.41
C GLY A 97 15.08 8.52 10.80
N ARG A 98 16.27 9.12 10.84
CA ARG A 98 16.44 10.57 10.95
C ARG A 98 16.53 11.21 9.58
N SER A 99 15.91 12.36 9.42
CA SER A 99 16.08 13.19 8.23
C SER A 99 17.51 13.70 8.17
N TYR A 100 18.26 13.31 7.14
CA TYR A 100 19.62 13.77 6.90
C TYR A 100 19.72 15.29 6.71
N ALA A 101 18.65 15.94 6.24
CA ALA A 101 18.59 17.38 6.00
C ALA A 101 18.20 18.19 7.25
N LEU A 102 17.33 17.65 8.11
CA LEU A 102 16.80 18.37 9.28
C LEU A 102 17.38 17.89 10.62
N ARG A 103 18.13 16.77 10.64
CA ARG A 103 18.61 16.07 11.85
C ARG A 103 17.49 15.71 12.86
N GLU A 104 16.23 15.79 12.46
CA GLU A 104 15.06 15.39 13.25
C GLU A 104 14.58 14.00 12.85
N ASP A 105 13.94 13.30 13.79
CA ASP A 105 13.29 12.02 13.53
C ASP A 105 12.15 12.21 12.51
N VAL A 106 12.11 11.38 11.47
CA VAL A 106 11.10 11.48 10.38
C VAL A 106 9.68 11.33 10.95
N VAL A 107 9.50 10.54 12.01
CA VAL A 107 8.23 10.37 12.73
C VAL A 107 7.71 11.70 13.29
N ALA A 108 8.59 12.54 13.84
CA ALA A 108 8.20 13.85 14.38
C ALA A 108 7.77 14.81 13.26
N VAL A 109 8.45 14.78 12.12
CA VAL A 109 8.09 15.57 10.94
C VAL A 109 6.73 15.12 10.38
N LEU A 110 6.51 13.81 10.25
CA LEU A 110 5.20 13.25 9.86
C LEU A 110 4.09 13.64 10.84
N ALA A 111 4.37 13.58 12.15
CA ALA A 111 3.41 13.96 13.19
C ALA A 111 3.01 15.44 13.09
N ARG A 112 3.93 16.33 12.69
CA ARG A 112 3.62 17.75 12.45
C ARG A 112 2.80 17.99 11.18
N GLN A 113 2.95 17.17 10.14
CA GLN A 113 2.21 17.31 8.87
C GLN A 113 0.85 16.59 8.86
N LEU A 114 0.68 15.58 9.73
CA LEU A 114 -0.54 14.80 9.88
C LEU A 114 -1.81 15.66 10.06
N PRO A 115 -1.83 16.68 10.95
CA PRO A 115 -3.03 17.49 11.17
C PRO A 115 -3.50 18.23 9.90
N GLY A 116 -2.56 18.76 9.10
CA GLY A 116 -2.88 19.49 7.88
C GLY A 116 -3.47 18.59 6.79
N THR A 117 -2.88 17.40 6.59
CA THR A 117 -3.40 16.42 5.63
C THR A 117 -4.75 15.84 6.06
N LEU A 118 -4.95 15.62 7.36
CA LEU A 118 -6.26 15.21 7.91
C LEU A 118 -7.33 16.27 7.67
N LEU A 119 -7.02 17.54 7.90
CA LEU A 119 -7.96 18.64 7.68
C LEU A 119 -8.37 18.72 6.21
N LEU A 120 -7.40 18.64 5.29
CA LEU A 120 -7.68 18.59 3.85
C LEU A 120 -8.51 17.36 3.44
N ALA A 121 -8.16 16.17 3.97
CA ALA A 121 -8.89 14.94 3.68
C ALA A 121 -10.34 15.00 4.17
N VAL A 122 -10.56 15.53 5.38
CA VAL A 122 -11.89 15.71 5.97
C VAL A 122 -12.71 16.71 5.16
N LEU A 123 -12.12 17.84 4.76
CA LEU A 123 -12.80 18.82 3.90
C LEU A 123 -13.16 18.23 2.54
N ALA A 124 -12.23 17.49 1.91
CA ALA A 124 -12.50 16.81 0.65
C ALA A 124 -13.62 15.78 0.80
N LEU A 125 -13.64 15.01 1.90
CA LEU A 125 -14.72 14.06 2.20
C LEU A 125 -16.07 14.78 2.40
N ALA A 126 -16.06 15.88 3.15
CA ALA A 126 -17.25 16.67 3.41
C ALA A 126 -17.84 17.23 2.11
N VAL A 127 -16.99 17.80 1.25
CA VAL A 127 -17.40 18.27 -0.09
C VAL A 127 -17.93 17.10 -0.93
N ALA A 128 -17.24 15.96 -0.96
CA ALA A 128 -17.70 14.78 -1.69
C ALA A 128 -19.08 14.29 -1.18
N TRP A 129 -19.32 14.32 0.13
CA TRP A 129 -20.61 13.98 0.73
C TRP A 129 -21.70 14.98 0.37
N ILE A 130 -21.41 16.28 0.44
CA ILE A 130 -22.34 17.34 0.02
C ILE A 130 -22.74 17.13 -1.44
N LEU A 131 -21.77 16.90 -2.32
CA LEU A 131 -22.03 16.64 -3.74
C LEU A 131 -22.79 15.33 -3.96
N ALA A 132 -22.50 14.28 -3.21
CA ALA A 132 -23.19 12.99 -3.31
C ALA A 132 -24.66 13.07 -2.86
N LEU A 133 -24.92 13.83 -1.79
CA LEU A 133 -26.27 14.07 -1.26
C LEU A 133 -27.05 15.07 -2.12
N ALA A 134 -26.37 16.10 -2.64
CA ALA A 134 -26.95 17.11 -3.51
C ALA A 134 -27.21 16.58 -4.92
N SER A 135 -26.40 15.63 -5.41
CA SER A 135 -26.63 14.96 -6.68
C SER A 135 -27.96 14.22 -6.58
N PRO A 136 -29.00 14.64 -7.35
CA PRO A 136 -30.27 13.98 -7.34
C PRO A 136 -30.16 12.70 -8.16
N SER A 137 -29.40 11.72 -7.67
CA SER A 137 -29.46 10.33 -8.12
C SER A 137 -30.74 9.70 -7.57
N SER A 138 -31.85 10.30 -7.97
CA SER A 138 -33.20 9.78 -7.92
C SER A 138 -33.16 8.30 -8.32
N PRO A 139 -33.51 7.35 -7.43
CA PRO A 139 -33.75 5.98 -7.86
C PRO A 139 -34.96 5.89 -8.82
N ARG A 140 -35.68 7.00 -9.06
CA ARG A 140 -36.78 7.08 -10.03
C ARG A 140 -36.36 7.00 -11.50
N ALA A 141 -35.11 7.29 -11.86
CA ALA A 141 -34.66 7.20 -13.26
C ALA A 141 -34.20 5.79 -13.69
N ARG A 142 -34.44 4.74 -12.88
CA ARG A 142 -34.31 3.34 -13.31
C ARG A 142 -35.55 2.49 -13.05
N ALA A 143 -36.71 3.12 -12.86
CA ALA A 143 -38.01 2.46 -12.95
C ALA A 143 -38.54 2.59 -14.38
N GLY A 144 -37.90 1.90 -15.33
CA GLY A 144 -38.22 2.05 -16.75
C GLY A 144 -37.55 1.04 -17.68
N SER A 145 -37.67 -0.26 -17.41
CA SER A 145 -37.99 -1.20 -18.49
C SER A 145 -38.61 -2.48 -17.91
N PRO A 146 -39.89 -2.78 -18.22
CA PRO A 146 -40.45 -4.07 -17.94
C PRO A 146 -39.85 -5.11 -18.89
N ARG A 147 -39.38 -6.20 -18.27
CA ARG A 147 -39.00 -7.48 -18.88
C ARG A 147 -39.86 -7.88 -20.09
N ARG A 148 -39.20 -8.27 -21.19
CA ARG A 148 -39.60 -9.40 -22.06
C ARG A 148 -38.33 -10.10 -22.54
N SER A 149 -37.93 -11.19 -21.89
CA SER A 149 -38.17 -12.57 -22.35
C SER A 149 -37.56 -12.89 -23.72
N ALA A 150 -36.31 -13.33 -23.72
CA ALA A 150 -35.86 -14.35 -24.66
C ALA A 150 -35.16 -15.46 -23.86
N ARG A 151 -35.98 -16.45 -23.52
CA ARG A 151 -35.61 -17.78 -23.07
C ARG A 151 -34.76 -18.41 -24.17
N ALA A 152 -33.45 -18.16 -24.17
CA ALA A 152 -32.51 -19.01 -24.88
C ALA A 152 -32.20 -20.18 -23.95
N SER A 153 -32.92 -21.27 -24.17
CA SER A 153 -32.64 -22.60 -23.61
C SER A 153 -31.22 -23.03 -23.98
N ARG A 154 -30.23 -22.63 -23.19
CA ARG A 154 -28.93 -23.32 -23.15
C ARG A 154 -29.13 -24.57 -22.32
N SER A 155 -29.41 -25.66 -23.02
CA SER A 155 -29.28 -27.04 -22.58
C SER A 155 -27.83 -27.31 -22.14
N TRP A 156 -27.48 -26.86 -20.95
CA TRP A 156 -26.25 -27.30 -20.30
C TRP A 156 -26.51 -28.67 -19.67
N ARG A 157 -26.33 -29.71 -20.49
CA ARG A 157 -26.15 -31.09 -20.02
C ARG A 157 -24.88 -31.12 -19.17
N PRO A 158 -24.90 -31.54 -17.89
CA PRO A 158 -23.67 -31.83 -17.18
C PRO A 158 -23.03 -33.07 -17.81
N ARG A 159 -21.84 -32.90 -18.42
CA ARG A 159 -20.94 -34.03 -18.69
C ARG A 159 -20.59 -34.65 -17.34
N CYS A 160 -21.15 -35.81 -17.06
CA CYS A 160 -20.62 -36.71 -16.05
C CYS A 160 -19.22 -37.11 -16.51
N ARG A 161 -18.21 -36.57 -15.83
CA ARG A 161 -16.82 -37.02 -15.93
C ARG A 161 -16.36 -37.39 -14.52
N THR A 162 -16.70 -38.60 -14.12
CA THR A 162 -16.01 -39.37 -13.10
C THR A 162 -15.73 -40.71 -13.79
N SER A 163 -14.57 -40.87 -14.42
CA SER A 163 -13.32 -41.28 -13.75
C SER A 163 -13.60 -42.53 -12.94
N GLY A 164 -13.14 -43.67 -13.46
CA GLY A 164 -13.44 -44.99 -12.95
C GLY A 164 -12.98 -45.21 -11.51
N SER A 165 -13.69 -46.12 -10.85
CA SER A 165 -13.17 -47.21 -10.04
C SER A 165 -14.34 -47.83 -9.29
N ALA A 166 -14.40 -49.17 -9.34
CA ALA A 166 -15.09 -50.05 -8.41
C ALA A 166 -16.63 -50.10 -8.43
N TRP A 167 -17.32 -51.23 -8.32
CA TRP A 167 -17.09 -52.69 -8.40
C TRP A 167 -18.51 -53.25 -8.12
N CYS A 168 -18.92 -54.34 -8.80
CA CYS A 168 -20.07 -55.22 -8.54
C CYS A 168 -21.45 -54.60 -8.23
#